data_AF-A0A7K2PWN3-F1
#
_entry.id   AF-A0A7K2PWN3-F1
#
_cell.length_a   1.000
_cell.length_b   1.000
_cell.length_c   1.000
_cell.angle_alpha   90.00
_cell.angle_beta   90.00
_cell.angle_gamma   90.00
#
_symmetry.space_group_name_H-M   'P 1'
#
loop_
_entity.id
_entity.type
_entity.pdbx_description
1 polymer ?
#
loop_
_entity_poly.entity_id
_entity_poly.type
_entity_poly.pdbx_seq_one_letter_code
_entity_poly.pdbx_strand_id
1 'polypeptide(L)'
;MRLRVEFTTEPFDLDEAPAHALVAREVIEAADLDAVDVGPFGNTAEGGADEVLGAVDALLRRTLASGATRISLQVNVVGEADA
;
A
#
# COMPACT_ATOMS: atom_id res chain seq x y z
N MET A 1 13.56 12.21 -3.62
CA MET A 1 13.06 11.96 -2.25
C MET A 1 12.53 10.54 -2.22
N ARG A 2 12.89 9.77 -1.19
CA ARG A 2 12.38 8.41 -1.00
C ARG A 2 11.23 8.45 0.00
N LEU A 3 10.20 7.67 -0.29
CA LEU A 3 9.02 7.57 0.55
C LEU A 3 8.81 6.13 0.99
N ARG A 4 8.30 5.97 2.21
CA ARG A 4 7.73 4.74 2.73
C ARG A 4 6.25 4.96 2.96
N VAL A 5 5.41 4.04 2.48
CA VAL A 5 3.99 3.98 2.82
C VAL A 5 3.72 2.74 3.66
N GLU A 6 2.90 2.89 4.68
CA GLU A 6 2.37 1.79 5.48
C GLU A 6 0.85 1.92 5.48
N PHE A 7 0.14 0.84 5.18
CA PHE A 7 -1.32 0.91 5.07
C PHE A 7 -2.05 -0.38 5.43
N THR A 8 -3.32 -0.22 5.78
CA THR A 8 -4.30 -1.29 5.96
C THR A 8 -5.61 -0.93 5.27
N THR A 9 -6.37 -1.96 4.89
CA THR A 9 -7.71 -1.84 4.30
C THR A 9 -8.69 -2.71 5.07
N GLU A 10 -9.92 -2.25 5.22
CA GLU A 10 -10.99 -2.91 5.97
C GLU A 10 -12.29 -2.99 5.16
N PRO A 11 -13.19 -3.94 5.47
CA PRO A 11 -13.20 -4.82 6.64
C PRO A 11 -12.20 -5.98 6.58
N PHE A 12 -11.66 -6.39 7.73
CA PHE A 12 -10.85 -7.61 7.83
C PHE A 12 -11.71 -8.86 7.86
N ASP A 13 -11.20 -9.93 7.27
CA ASP A 13 -11.75 -11.28 7.33
C ASP A 13 -10.58 -12.24 7.60
N LEU A 14 -10.77 -13.16 8.56
CA LEU A 14 -9.73 -14.10 9.02
C LEU A 14 -9.75 -15.43 8.24
N ASP A 15 -10.82 -15.70 7.51
CA ASP A 15 -11.01 -16.95 6.78
C ASP A 15 -10.53 -16.81 5.33
N GLU A 16 -10.85 -15.70 4.67
CA GLU A 16 -10.44 -15.40 3.30
C GLU A 16 -9.99 -13.94 3.14
N ALA A 17 -8.98 -13.70 2.30
CA ALA A 17 -8.57 -12.34 1.97
C ALA A 17 -9.70 -11.60 1.22
N PRO A 18 -10.21 -10.47 1.74
CA PRO A 18 -11.26 -9.72 1.08
C PRO A 18 -10.82 -9.20 -0.31
N ALA A 19 -11.77 -9.01 -1.23
CA ALA A 19 -11.49 -8.53 -2.58
C ALA A 19 -10.67 -7.22 -2.60
N HIS A 20 -10.97 -6.28 -1.71
CA HIS A 20 -10.23 -5.04 -1.60
C HIS A 20 -8.78 -5.24 -1.13
N ALA A 21 -8.50 -6.24 -0.29
CA ALA A 21 -7.15 -6.56 0.16
C ALA A 21 -6.32 -7.19 -0.97
N LEU A 22 -6.92 -8.07 -1.76
CA LEU A 22 -6.30 -8.65 -2.96
C LEU A 22 -5.97 -7.55 -4.00
N VAL A 23 -6.89 -6.61 -4.20
CA VAL A 23 -6.67 -5.46 -5.10
C VAL A 23 -5.58 -4.52 -4.57
N ALA A 24 -5.53 -4.29 -3.25
CA ALA A 24 -4.44 -3.49 -2.66
C ALA A 24 -3.08 -4.13 -2.92
N ARG A 25 -3.00 -5.47 -2.78
CA ARG A 25 -1.80 -6.23 -3.08
C ARG A 25 -1.40 -6.12 -4.54
N GLU A 26 -2.35 -6.32 -5.46
CA GLU A 26 -2.11 -6.19 -6.91
C GLU A 26 -1.55 -4.81 -7.29
N VAL A 27 -2.12 -3.73 -6.72
CA VAL A 27 -1.66 -2.36 -6.99
C VAL A 27 -0.21 -2.16 -6.57
N ILE A 28 0.15 -2.58 -5.36
CA ILE A 28 1.48 -2.38 -4.80
C ILE A 28 2.51 -3.29 -5.47
N GLU A 29 2.16 -4.55 -5.75
CA GLU A 29 3.06 -5.50 -6.44
C GLU A 29 3.30 -5.11 -7.90
N ALA A 30 2.37 -4.41 -8.54
CA ALA A 30 2.52 -3.94 -9.93
C ALA A 30 3.24 -2.58 -10.05
N ALA A 31 3.45 -1.87 -8.95
CA ALA A 31 4.15 -0.60 -8.96
C ALA A 31 5.68 -0.81 -8.99
N ASP A 32 6.39 0.13 -9.64
CA ASP A 32 7.86 0.11 -9.72
C ASP A 32 8.47 0.60 -8.40
N LEU A 33 8.29 -0.19 -7.34
CA LEU A 33 8.71 0.13 -5.98
C LEU A 33 9.95 -0.68 -5.59
N ASP A 34 10.81 -0.09 -4.77
CA ASP A 34 12.07 -0.69 -4.36
C ASP A 34 11.89 -1.84 -3.36
N ALA A 35 10.88 -1.72 -2.50
CA ALA A 35 10.57 -2.73 -1.49
C ALA A 35 9.06 -2.81 -1.28
N VAL A 36 8.55 -4.04 -1.15
CA VAL A 36 7.14 -4.34 -0.87
C VAL A 36 7.11 -5.47 0.16
N ASP A 37 6.40 -5.26 1.25
CA ASP A 37 6.09 -6.28 2.25
C ASP A 37 4.59 -6.28 2.53
N VAL A 38 3.96 -7.43 2.33
CA VAL A 38 2.51 -7.62 2.43
C VAL A 38 2.24 -8.66 3.52
N GLY A 39 1.65 -8.20 4.62
CA GLY A 39 1.37 -9.03 5.78
C GLY A 39 -0.08 -8.97 6.22
N PRO A 40 -0.51 -9.90 7.09
CA PRO A 40 -1.88 -9.97 7.58
C PRO A 40 -2.29 -8.78 8.46
N PHE A 41 -1.32 -8.04 9.01
CA PHE A 41 -1.57 -6.90 9.91
C PHE A 41 -1.28 -5.54 9.28
N GLY A 42 -0.87 -5.51 8.02
CA GLY A 42 -0.47 -4.29 7.34
C GLY A 42 0.47 -4.57 6.18
N ASN A 43 0.55 -3.58 5.31
CA ASN A 43 1.40 -3.61 4.14
C ASN A 43 2.36 -2.44 4.24
N THR A 44 3.59 -2.63 3.80
CA THR A 44 4.58 -1.57 3.68
C THR A 44 5.17 -1.58 2.29
N ALA A 45 5.45 -0.40 1.74
CA ALA A 45 6.19 -0.28 0.50
C ALA A 45 7.07 0.96 0.51
N GLU A 46 8.24 0.87 -0.13
CA GLU A 46 9.21 1.95 -0.23
C GLU A 46 9.60 2.19 -1.69
N GLY A 47 9.78 3.46 -2.06
CA GLY A 47 9.99 3.84 -3.44
C GLY A 47 10.46 5.28 -3.63
N GLY A 48 10.64 5.65 -4.90
CA GLY A 48 10.67 7.05 -5.30
C GLY A 48 9.34 7.75 -5.02
N ALA A 49 9.38 9.08 -4.88
CA ALA A 49 8.21 9.83 -4.45
C ALA A 49 7.04 9.74 -5.43
N ASP A 50 7.31 9.81 -6.73
CA ASP A 50 6.27 9.77 -7.76
C ASP A 50 5.64 8.37 -7.85
N GLU A 51 6.46 7.33 -7.74
CA GLU A 51 6.04 5.93 -7.75
C GLU A 51 5.17 5.61 -6.53
N VAL A 52 5.59 6.01 -5.33
CA VAL A 52 4.83 5.78 -4.10
C VAL A 52 3.51 6.55 -4.10
N LEU A 53 3.53 7.83 -4.49
CA LEU A 53 2.30 8.64 -4.53
C LEU A 53 1.33 8.16 -5.60
N GLY A 54 1.83 7.71 -6.76
CA GLY A 54 1.03 7.08 -7.80
C GLY A 54 0.38 5.78 -7.31
N ALA A 55 1.15 4.94 -6.61
CA ALA A 55 0.64 3.71 -6.02
C ALA A 55 -0.44 3.98 -4.95
N VAL A 56 -0.26 5.02 -4.12
CA VAL A 56 -1.26 5.46 -3.14
C VAL A 56 -2.56 5.92 -3.80
N ASP A 57 -2.51 6.73 -4.86
CA ASP A 57 -3.74 7.16 -5.58
C ASP A 57 -4.50 5.96 -6.14
N ALA A 58 -3.79 5.05 -6.83
CA ALA A 58 -4.38 3.84 -7.39
C ALA A 58 -4.98 2.94 -6.30
N LEU A 59 -4.26 2.77 -5.19
CA LEU A 59 -4.69 1.97 -4.04
C LEU A 59 -5.98 2.52 -3.45
N LEU A 60 -6.03 3.82 -3.14
CA LEU A 60 -7.21 4.46 -2.56
C LEU A 60 -8.44 4.28 -3.45
N ARG A 61 -8.31 4.54 -4.75
CA ARG A 61 -9.43 4.45 -5.70
C ARG A 61 -9.90 3.01 -5.89
N ARG A 62 -8.98 2.09 -6.18
CA ARG A 62 -9.32 0.71 -6.57
C ARG A 62 -9.82 -0.10 -5.40
N THR A 63 -9.26 0.08 -4.20
CA THR A 63 -9.70 -0.66 -3.01
C THR A 63 -11.08 -0.20 -2.53
N LEU A 64 -11.38 1.11 -2.54
CA LEU A 64 -12.73 1.62 -2.28
C LEU A 64 -13.74 1.07 -3.28
N ALA A 65 -13.40 1.07 -4.58
CA ALA A 65 -14.26 0.48 -5.61
C ALA A 65 -14.47 -1.03 -5.44
N SER A 66 -13.56 -1.71 -4.74
CA SER A 66 -13.59 -3.15 -4.47
C SER A 66 -14.17 -3.51 -3.10
N GLY A 67 -14.81 -2.54 -2.44
CA GLY A 67 -15.54 -2.76 -1.19
C GLY A 67 -14.75 -2.49 0.09
N ALA A 68 -13.59 -1.84 0.02
CA ALA A 68 -12.99 -1.27 1.22
C ALA A 68 -13.93 -0.19 1.77
N THR A 69 -14.18 -0.23 3.08
CA THR A 69 -14.99 0.78 3.78
C THR A 69 -14.12 1.70 4.64
N ARG A 70 -12.88 1.29 4.93
CA ARG A 70 -11.88 2.11 5.61
C ARG A 70 -10.49 1.79 5.09
N ILE A 71 -9.68 2.82 4.94
CA ILE A 71 -8.26 2.72 4.59
C ILE A 71 -7.50 3.58 5.60
N SER A 72 -6.52 3.00 6.27
CA SER A 72 -5.59 3.73 7.13
C SER A 72 -4.22 3.71 6.47
N LEU A 73 -3.56 4.85 6.37
CA LEU A 73 -2.22 4.92 5.80
C LEU A 73 -1.36 5.98 6.47
N GLN A 74 -0.05 5.75 6.44
CA GLN A 74 0.98 6.70 6.81
C GLN A 74 2.00 6.79 5.68
N VAL A 75 2.46 7.99 5.36
CA VAL A 75 3.55 8.23 4.43
C VAL A 75 4.69 8.91 5.18
N ASN A 76 5.88 8.33 5.11
CA ASN A 76 7.08 8.83 5.74
C ASN A 76 8.12 9.16 4.68
N VAL A 77 8.85 10.25 4.86
CA VAL A 77 10.09 10.48 4.11
C VAL A 77 11.17 9.61 4.73
N VAL A 78 11.77 8.73 3.94
CA VAL A 78 12.94 7.94 4.36
C VAL A 78 14.17 8.53 3.66
N GLY A 79 15.26 8.77 4.40
CA GLY A 79 16.45 9.43 3.88
C GLY A 79 17.10 8.65 2.73
N GLU A 80 18.00 9.30 1.96
CA GLU A 80 19.07 8.51 1.32
C GLU A 80 19.84 7.85 2.46
N ALA A 81 19.97 6.53 2.45
CA ALA A 81 20.78 5.83 3.44
C ALA A 81 22.11 6.57 3.57
N ASP A 82 22.43 7.05 4.78
CA ASP A 82 23.67 7.78 5.04
C ASP A 82 24.84 6.97 4.44
N ALA A 83 25.47 7.54 3.42
CA ALA A 83 26.63 6.98 2.73
C ALA A 83 27.91 7.17 3.56
#